data_AF-A0A0J5QBV3-F1
#
_entry.id   AF-A0A0J5QBV3-F1
#
_cell.length_a   1.000
_cell.length_b   1.000
_cell.length_c   1.000
_cell.angle_alpha   90.00
_cell.angle_beta   90.00
_cell.angle_gamma   90.00
#
_symmetry.space_group_name_H-M   'P 1'
#
loop_
_entity.id
_entity.type
_entity.pdbx_description
1 polymer ?
#
loop_
_entity_poly.entity_id
_entity_poly.type
_entity_poly.pdbx_seq_one_letter_code
_entity_poly.pdbx_strand_id
1 'polypeptide(L)'
;MKISGKGLEKDEMGEFIEANAKDIMDPTPPVLTLSQNDKNKPWENRLIETAQNIEGRYGQLRQLLAMSRQFTVFESSDLKVSTNRDTGESEIQFLNEHKGADGKPLSLPNLIIIAIPVFLNGAPYRMPVRFRYRKSGGSVKFILSVYNPEKAFEAAFEEAVNAAADATTLPVLMGTPET
;
A
#
# COMPACT_ATOMS: atom_id res chain seq x y z
N MET A 1 5.27 13.71 -6.59
CA MET A 1 4.16 12.90 -6.02
C MET A 1 2.77 13.40 -6.47
N LYS A 2 2.40 13.34 -7.76
CA LYS A 2 1.15 13.94 -8.27
C LYS A 2 -0.15 13.14 -8.01
N ILE A 3 -0.03 11.89 -7.53
CA ILE A 3 -1.11 10.88 -7.50
C ILE A 3 -1.39 10.32 -6.09
N SER A 4 -0.55 10.62 -5.09
CA SER A 4 -0.78 10.12 -3.71
C SER A 4 -2.12 10.62 -3.18
N GLY A 5 -3.00 9.68 -2.81
CA GLY A 5 -4.32 9.98 -2.26
C GLY A 5 -5.41 10.30 -3.30
N LYS A 6 -5.09 10.36 -4.59
CA LYS A 6 -6.11 10.55 -5.65
C LYS A 6 -6.78 9.22 -6.00
N GLY A 7 -8.09 9.27 -6.23
CA GLY A 7 -8.85 8.15 -6.74
C GLY A 7 -8.67 8.05 -8.25
N LEU A 8 -7.99 7.00 -8.70
CA LEU A 8 -7.79 6.66 -10.11
C LEU A 8 -8.89 5.72 -10.58
N GLU A 9 -9.29 5.87 -11.84
CA GLU A 9 -10.13 4.86 -12.50
C GLU A 9 -9.31 3.59 -12.85
N LYS A 10 -10.01 2.55 -13.30
CA LYS A 10 -9.40 1.25 -13.58
C LYS A 10 -8.29 1.33 -14.64
N ASP A 11 -8.55 2.07 -15.71
CA ASP A 11 -7.65 2.17 -16.85
C ASP A 11 -6.47 3.10 -16.52
N GLU A 12 -6.72 4.24 -15.87
CA GLU A 12 -5.68 5.14 -15.35
C GLU A 12 -4.74 4.45 -14.35
N MET A 13 -5.29 3.58 -13.49
CA MET A 13 -4.51 2.76 -12.57
C MET A 13 -3.63 1.77 -13.34
N GLY A 14 -4.14 1.17 -14.42
CA GLY A 14 -3.38 0.28 -15.28
C GLY A 14 -2.19 0.96 -15.93
N GLU A 15 -2.44 2.08 -16.60
CA GLU A 15 -1.40 2.90 -17.20
C GLU A 15 -0.36 3.33 -16.18
N PHE A 16 -0.78 3.74 -14.98
CA PHE A 16 0.14 4.12 -13.91
C PHE A 16 1.03 2.95 -13.46
N ILE A 17 0.46 1.77 -13.25
CA ILE A 17 1.23 0.58 -12.82
C ILE A 17 2.16 0.11 -13.94
N GLU A 18 1.74 0.15 -15.20
CA GLU A 18 2.58 -0.22 -16.34
C GLU A 18 3.75 0.75 -16.54
N ALA A 19 3.49 2.06 -16.46
CA ALA A 19 4.52 3.09 -16.57
C ALA A 19 5.58 3.01 -15.45
N ASN A 20 5.18 2.60 -14.24
CA ASN A 20 6.04 2.49 -13.07
C ASN A 20 6.39 1.04 -12.71
N ALA A 21 6.21 0.09 -13.64
CA ALA A 21 6.41 -1.34 -13.37
C ALA A 21 7.83 -1.69 -12.91
N LYS A 22 8.84 -0.91 -13.34
CA LYS A 22 10.23 -1.10 -12.93
C LYS A 22 10.50 -0.71 -11.48
N ASP A 23 9.72 0.21 -10.95
CA ASP A 23 9.87 0.75 -9.60
C ASP A 23 9.06 -0.04 -8.56
N ILE A 24 8.15 -0.91 -9.03
CA ILE A 24 7.37 -1.80 -8.18
C ILE A 24 8.19 -3.06 -7.92
N MET A 25 8.46 -3.31 -6.64
CA MET A 25 9.23 -4.46 -6.21
C MET A 25 8.29 -5.57 -5.74
N ASP A 26 8.49 -6.78 -6.28
CA ASP A 26 7.77 -7.95 -5.80
C ASP A 26 8.25 -8.31 -4.37
N PRO A 27 7.32 -8.64 -3.45
CA PRO A 27 7.68 -9.03 -2.09
C PRO A 27 8.46 -10.34 -2.08
N THR A 28 9.48 -10.42 -1.23
CA THR A 28 10.23 -11.65 -0.99
C THR A 28 9.36 -12.67 -0.23
N PRO A 29 9.68 -13.98 -0.27
CA PRO A 29 8.90 -15.00 0.43
C PRO A 29 8.62 -14.70 1.92
N PRO A 30 9.59 -14.22 2.72
CA PRO A 30 9.34 -13.86 4.13
C PRO A 30 8.35 -12.70 4.29
N VAL A 31 8.36 -11.74 3.37
CA VAL A 31 7.46 -10.58 3.37
C VAL A 31 6.03 -10.98 2.98
N LEU A 32 5.87 -12.00 2.14
CA LEU A 32 4.57 -12.59 1.81
C LEU A 32 3.97 -13.37 2.99
N THR A 33 4.78 -14.12 3.72
CA THR A 33 4.32 -14.95 4.85
C THR A 33 4.30 -14.19 6.19
N LEU A 34 4.71 -12.91 6.20
CA LEU A 34 4.81 -12.07 7.39
C LEU A 34 5.62 -12.72 8.53
N SER A 35 6.63 -13.52 8.17
CA SER A 35 7.42 -14.30 9.14
C SER A 35 8.69 -13.55 9.51
N GLN A 36 8.71 -12.97 10.70
CA GLN A 36 9.91 -12.32 11.24
C GLN A 36 10.96 -13.39 11.61
N ASN A 37 12.20 -13.18 11.18
CA ASN A 37 13.35 -14.01 11.53
C ASN A 37 14.60 -13.14 11.60
N ASP A 38 15.54 -13.51 12.48
CA ASP A 38 16.84 -12.82 12.61
C ASP A 38 17.76 -13.00 11.40
N LYS A 39 17.47 -14.00 10.55
CA LYS A 39 18.20 -14.25 9.29
C LYS A 39 17.73 -13.36 8.14
N ASN A 40 16.59 -12.69 8.27
CA ASN A 40 16.06 -11.82 7.23
C ASN A 40 16.87 -10.53 7.16
N LYS A 41 16.87 -9.87 6.00
CA LYS A 41 17.52 -8.56 5.89
C LYS A 41 16.77 -7.53 6.74
N PRO A 42 17.46 -6.53 7.31
CA PRO A 42 16.81 -5.52 8.16
C PRO A 42 15.61 -4.82 7.49
N TRP A 43 15.68 -4.59 6.17
CA TRP A 43 14.57 -3.98 5.42
C TRP A 43 13.36 -4.91 5.27
N GLU A 44 13.54 -6.24 5.25
CA GLU A 44 12.43 -7.20 5.18
C GLU A 44 11.68 -7.22 6.50
N ASN A 45 12.39 -7.24 7.63
CA ASN A 45 11.77 -7.20 8.95
C ASN A 45 10.99 -5.89 9.17
N ARG A 46 11.51 -4.73 8.72
CA ARG A 46 10.75 -3.46 8.76
C ARG A 46 9.46 -3.50 7.94
N LEU A 47 9.48 -4.13 6.76
CA LEU A 47 8.29 -4.28 5.93
C LEU A 47 7.27 -5.25 6.53
N ILE A 48 7.75 -6.34 7.16
CA ILE A 48 6.91 -7.32 7.86
C ILE A 48 6.25 -6.66 9.08
N GLU A 49 7.01 -5.94 9.90
CA GLU A 49 6.50 -5.20 11.05
C GLU A 49 5.44 -4.17 10.61
N THR A 50 5.71 -3.41 9.55
CA THR A 50 4.75 -2.45 8.99
C THR A 50 3.47 -3.15 8.53
N ALA A 51 3.58 -4.31 7.90
CA ALA A 51 2.40 -5.07 7.49
C ALA A 51 1.65 -5.67 8.67
N GLN A 52 2.32 -6.15 9.71
CA GLN A 52 1.65 -6.65 10.92
C GLN A 52 0.88 -5.53 11.63
N ASN A 53 1.47 -4.35 11.76
CA ASN A 53 0.83 -3.19 12.40
C ASN A 53 -0.44 -2.69 11.65
N ILE A 54 -0.55 -2.97 10.35
CA ILE A 54 -1.65 -2.48 9.49
C ILE A 54 -2.56 -3.63 9.03
N GLU A 55 -2.30 -4.87 9.48
CA GLU A 55 -2.94 -6.10 9.00
C GLU A 55 -2.91 -6.18 7.46
N GLY A 56 -1.71 -5.94 6.94
CA GLY A 56 -1.39 -5.78 5.53
C GLY A 56 -1.03 -7.10 4.82
N ARG A 57 -1.45 -7.24 3.57
CA ARG A 57 -1.04 -8.29 2.62
C ARG A 57 -0.39 -7.64 1.40
N TYR A 58 0.87 -7.99 1.17
CA TYR A 58 1.62 -7.49 0.01
C TYR A 58 1.16 -8.17 -1.28
N GLY A 59 0.90 -7.36 -2.30
CA GLY A 59 0.59 -7.80 -3.65
C GLY A 59 1.85 -7.89 -4.53
N GLN A 60 1.79 -8.78 -5.52
CA GLN A 60 2.80 -8.86 -6.58
C GLN A 60 2.39 -8.02 -7.79
N LEU A 61 3.36 -7.57 -8.59
CA LEU A 61 3.11 -6.77 -9.79
C LEU A 61 2.17 -7.47 -10.77
N ARG A 62 2.36 -8.78 -11.00
CA ARG A 62 1.48 -9.58 -11.88
C ARG A 62 0.02 -9.57 -11.42
N GLN A 63 -0.20 -9.63 -10.11
CA GLN A 63 -1.53 -9.58 -9.52
C GLN A 63 -2.18 -8.21 -9.72
N LEU A 64 -1.41 -7.13 -9.53
CA LEU A 64 -1.88 -5.75 -9.76
C LEU A 64 -2.25 -5.50 -11.23
N LEU A 65 -1.44 -5.98 -12.18
CA LEU A 65 -1.71 -5.87 -13.61
C LEU A 65 -2.94 -6.69 -14.02
N ALA A 66 -3.10 -7.90 -13.47
CA ALA A 66 -4.30 -8.70 -13.70
C ALA A 66 -5.55 -7.99 -13.18
N MET A 67 -5.46 -7.37 -11.99
CA MET A 67 -6.54 -6.58 -11.43
C MET A 67 -6.88 -5.38 -12.32
N SER A 68 -5.92 -4.55 -12.70
CA SER A 68 -6.21 -3.42 -13.59
C SER A 68 -6.98 -3.84 -14.85
N ARG A 69 -6.62 -4.97 -15.48
CA ARG A 69 -7.29 -5.43 -16.69
C ARG A 69 -8.72 -5.92 -16.43
N GLN A 70 -8.92 -6.78 -15.45
CA GLN A 70 -10.14 -7.58 -15.27
C GLN A 70 -10.85 -7.35 -13.93
N PHE A 71 -10.65 -6.19 -13.28
CA PHE A 71 -11.29 -5.93 -11.98
C PHE A 71 -12.81 -5.79 -12.11
N THR A 72 -13.52 -6.78 -11.59
CA THR A 72 -14.98 -6.76 -11.46
C THR A 72 -15.35 -7.04 -10.00
N VAL A 73 -16.07 -6.11 -9.38
CA VAL A 73 -16.59 -6.28 -8.01
C VAL A 73 -18.09 -6.43 -8.08
N PHE A 74 -18.57 -7.59 -7.67
CA PHE A 74 -19.98 -7.82 -7.44
C PHE A 74 -20.29 -7.47 -5.99
N GLU A 75 -21.38 -6.74 -5.77
CA GLU A 75 -21.86 -6.42 -4.43
C GLU A 75 -23.14 -7.22 -4.22
N SER A 76 -23.13 -8.14 -3.26
CA SER A 76 -24.37 -8.75 -2.76
C SER A 76 -24.76 -7.99 -1.49
N SER A 77 -25.96 -7.40 -1.52
CA SER A 77 -26.57 -6.77 -0.34
C SER A 77 -27.62 -7.73 0.22
N ASP A 78 -27.30 -8.33 1.36
CA ASP A 78 -28.21 -9.22 2.08
C ASP A 78 -28.88 -8.44 3.21
N LEU A 79 -30.21 -8.38 3.18
CA LEU A 79 -31.02 -7.71 4.20
C LEU A 79 -31.61 -8.79 5.12
N LYS A 80 -31.06 -8.90 6.33
CA LYS A 80 -31.54 -9.82 7.36
C LYS A 80 -32.42 -9.06 8.33
N VAL A 81 -33.73 -9.28 8.24
CA VAL A 81 -34.70 -8.81 9.24
C VAL A 81 -34.90 -9.92 10.26
N SER A 82 -34.43 -9.71 11.49
CA SER A 82 -34.81 -10.53 12.63
C SER A 82 -35.86 -9.76 13.42
N THR A 83 -37.02 -10.36 13.67
CA THR A 83 -38.06 -9.73 14.49
C THR A 83 -38.45 -10.68 15.61
N ASN A 84 -38.30 -10.21 16.85
CA ASN A 84 -38.81 -10.93 18.01
C ASN A 84 -40.31 -10.60 18.17
N ARG A 85 -41.16 -11.58 17.87
CA ARG A 85 -42.62 -11.41 17.90
C ARG A 85 -43.18 -11.14 19.29
N ASP A 86 -42.45 -11.51 20.34
CA ASP A 86 -42.92 -11.39 21.73
C ASP A 86 -42.58 -10.02 22.33
N THR A 87 -41.48 -9.40 21.92
CA THR A 87 -41.03 -8.07 22.42
C THR A 87 -41.29 -6.93 21.45
N GLY A 88 -41.59 -7.23 20.18
CA GLY A 88 -41.76 -6.22 19.12
C GLY A 88 -40.44 -5.62 18.64
N GLU A 89 -39.30 -6.13 19.09
CA GLU A 89 -37.97 -5.66 18.68
C GLU A 89 -37.64 -6.19 17.28
N SER A 90 -37.21 -5.29 16.40
CA SER A 90 -36.73 -5.62 15.06
C SER A 90 -35.26 -5.23 14.92
N GLU A 91 -34.43 -6.19 14.52
CA GLU A 91 -33.05 -5.96 14.13
C GLU A 91 -32.96 -6.09 12.59
N ILE A 92 -32.55 -5.01 11.94
CA ILE A 92 -32.32 -4.98 10.49
C ILE A 92 -30.81 -4.92 10.28
N GLN A 93 -30.23 -6.02 9.81
CA GLN A 93 -28.81 -6.09 9.40
C GLN A 93 -28.71 -5.97 7.88
N PHE A 94 -27.98 -4.96 7.41
CA PHE A 94 -27.56 -4.82 6.02
C PHE A 94 -26.13 -5.34 5.88
N LEU A 95 -25.96 -6.48 5.21
CA LEU A 95 -24.65 -7.06 4.93
C LEU A 95 -24.29 -6.79 3.46
N ASN A 96 -23.34 -5.88 3.23
CA ASN A 96 -22.78 -5.66 1.89
C ASN A 96 -21.46 -6.44 1.75
N GLU A 97 -21.49 -7.52 0.97
CA GLU A 97 -20.31 -8.32 0.66
C GLU A 97 -19.79 -8.01 -0.74
N HIS A 98 -18.47 -7.80 -0.86
CA HIS A 98 -17.79 -7.66 -2.13
C HIS A 98 -17.25 -9.02 -2.60
N LYS A 99 -17.82 -9.54 -3.68
CA LYS A 99 -17.45 -10.82 -4.31
C LYS A 99 -16.69 -10.59 -5.62
N GLY A 100 -15.71 -11.44 -5.89
CA GLY A 100 -15.03 -11.47 -7.18
C GLY A 100 -15.88 -12.15 -8.26
N ALA A 101 -15.39 -12.18 -9.50
CA ALA A 101 -16.06 -12.84 -10.63
C ALA A 101 -16.37 -14.33 -10.41
N ASP A 102 -15.56 -15.01 -9.59
CA ASP A 102 -15.72 -16.43 -9.25
C ASP A 102 -16.66 -16.68 -8.05
N GLY A 103 -17.32 -15.64 -7.52
CA GLY A 103 -18.22 -15.74 -6.36
C GLY A 103 -17.52 -15.93 -5.00
N LYS A 104 -16.19 -16.07 -4.98
CA LYS A 104 -15.39 -16.11 -3.75
C LYS A 104 -15.23 -14.71 -3.13
N PRO A 105 -15.06 -14.61 -1.79
CA PRO A 105 -14.75 -13.35 -1.12
C PRO A 105 -13.47 -12.75 -1.69
N LEU A 106 -13.54 -11.46 -2.05
CA LEU A 106 -12.49 -10.79 -2.80
C LEU A 106 -11.26 -10.52 -1.93
N SER A 107 -10.25 -11.39 -2.01
CA SER A 107 -8.99 -11.24 -1.28
C SER A 107 -8.00 -10.37 -2.06
N LEU A 108 -8.19 -9.06 -2.01
CA LEU A 108 -7.27 -8.10 -2.61
C LEU A 108 -6.06 -7.82 -1.71
N PRO A 109 -4.86 -7.63 -2.30
CA PRO A 109 -3.74 -7.06 -1.57
C PRO A 109 -4.05 -5.61 -1.18
N ASN A 110 -3.55 -5.18 -0.03
CA ASN A 110 -3.74 -3.82 0.49
C ASN A 110 -2.41 -3.06 0.63
N LEU A 111 -1.28 -3.72 0.38
CA LEU A 111 0.06 -3.13 0.37
C LEU A 111 0.81 -3.52 -0.91
N ILE A 112 1.65 -2.60 -1.39
CA ILE A 112 2.57 -2.78 -2.52
C ILE A 112 3.92 -2.23 -2.07
N ILE A 113 5.04 -2.75 -2.58
CA ILE A 113 6.37 -2.21 -2.28
C ILE A 113 6.86 -1.44 -3.50
N ILE A 114 7.28 -0.19 -3.29
CA ILE A 114 7.98 0.61 -4.30
C ILE A 114 9.45 0.74 -3.89
N ALA A 115 10.35 0.73 -4.87
CA ALA A 115 11.78 0.90 -4.68
C ALA A 115 12.27 2.07 -5.56
N ILE A 116 12.23 3.28 -5.01
CA ILE A 116 12.55 4.53 -5.75
C ILE A 116 13.63 5.29 -4.98
N PRO A 117 14.65 5.86 -5.66
CA PRO A 117 15.64 6.71 -5.01
C PRO A 117 15.00 8.04 -4.57
N VAL A 118 15.30 8.49 -3.34
CA VAL A 118 14.80 9.78 -2.82
C VAL A 118 15.57 10.95 -3.44
N PHE A 119 16.89 10.81 -3.56
CA PHE A 119 17.79 11.77 -4.22
C PHE A 119 18.28 11.24 -5.57
N LEU A 120 18.63 12.14 -6.47
CA LEU A 120 19.19 11.79 -7.78
C LEU A 120 20.48 10.95 -7.59
N ASN A 121 20.54 9.78 -8.22
CA ASN A 121 21.64 8.80 -8.10
C ASN A 121 21.85 8.23 -6.67
N GLY A 122 20.89 8.41 -5.76
CA GLY A 122 20.93 7.79 -4.44
C GLY A 122 20.56 6.30 -4.45
N ALA A 123 20.74 5.64 -3.32
CA ALA A 123 20.27 4.27 -3.14
C ALA A 123 18.73 4.21 -3.19
N PRO A 124 18.13 3.17 -3.81
CA PRO A 124 16.67 3.04 -3.87
C PRO A 124 16.08 2.72 -2.50
N TYR A 125 15.12 3.55 -2.07
CA TYR A 125 14.39 3.35 -0.82
C TYR A 125 13.16 2.49 -1.05
N ARG A 126 13.02 1.44 -0.23
CA ARG A 126 11.88 0.52 -0.27
C ARG A 126 10.79 1.05 0.65
N MET A 127 9.67 1.48 0.08
CA MET A 127 8.55 2.04 0.82
C MET A 127 7.28 1.21 0.61
N PRO A 128 6.54 0.88 1.67
CA PRO A 128 5.22 0.28 1.53
C PRO A 128 4.22 1.35 1.09
N VAL A 129 3.42 1.01 0.09
CA VAL A 129 2.33 1.84 -0.45
C VAL A 129 1.02 1.13 -0.14
N ARG A 130 0.13 1.83 0.55
CA ARG A 130 -1.22 1.36 0.82
C ARG A 130 -2.05 1.45 -0.45
N PHE A 131 -2.56 0.31 -0.86
CA PHE A 131 -3.50 0.15 -1.95
C PHE A 131 -4.91 0.02 -1.37
N ARG A 132 -5.79 0.94 -1.74
CA ARG A 132 -7.20 0.93 -1.36
C ARG A 132 -8.06 1.02 -2.60
N TYR A 133 -9.24 0.44 -2.54
CA TYR A 133 -10.27 0.65 -3.54
C TYR A 133 -11.56 1.08 -2.85
N ARG A 134 -12.36 1.87 -3.55
CA ARG A 134 -13.69 2.28 -3.12
C ARG A 134 -14.63 2.07 -4.29
N LYS A 135 -15.71 1.32 -4.06
CA LYS A 135 -16.82 1.23 -4.99
C LYS A 135 -17.79 2.38 -4.70
N SER A 136 -18.26 3.06 -5.74
CA SER A 136 -19.32 4.07 -5.65
C SER A 136 -20.21 3.94 -6.88
N GLY A 137 -21.44 3.47 -6.67
CA GLY A 137 -22.38 3.13 -7.75
C GLY A 137 -21.79 2.06 -8.69
N GLY A 138 -21.77 2.37 -9.99
CA GLY A 138 -21.20 1.50 -11.03
C GLY A 138 -19.68 1.64 -11.23
N SER A 139 -19.00 2.51 -10.48
CA SER A 139 -17.57 2.81 -10.66
C SER A 139 -16.72 2.36 -9.47
N VAL A 140 -15.48 1.97 -9.75
CA VAL A 140 -14.46 1.68 -8.73
C VAL A 140 -13.34 2.70 -8.85
N LYS A 141 -12.96 3.30 -7.73
CA LYS A 141 -11.80 4.18 -7.63
C LYS A 141 -10.70 3.52 -6.80
N PHE A 142 -9.48 3.52 -7.33
CA PHE A 142 -8.29 3.01 -6.67
C PHE A 142 -7.48 4.17 -6.07
N ILE A 143 -7.01 4.01 -4.84
CA ILE A 143 -6.27 5.04 -4.11
C ILE A 143 -4.96 4.43 -3.64
N LEU A 144 -3.85 5.02 -4.09
CA LEU A 144 -2.49 4.70 -3.67
C LEU A 144 -2.02 5.74 -2.66
N SER A 145 -1.46 5.32 -1.52
CA SER A 145 -0.93 6.21 -0.50
C SER A 145 0.37 5.66 0.07
N VAL A 146 1.47 6.39 -0.06
CA VAL A 146 2.77 5.98 0.50
C VAL A 146 2.70 6.02 2.02
N TYR A 147 3.19 4.97 2.68
CA TYR A 147 3.24 4.91 4.13
C TYR A 147 4.44 5.68 4.66
N ASN A 148 4.21 6.64 5.56
CA ASN A 148 5.23 7.45 6.25
C ASN A 148 6.39 7.93 5.36
N PRO A 149 6.12 8.70 4.28
CA PRO A 149 7.15 9.18 3.37
C PRO A 149 8.19 10.08 4.04
N GLU A 150 7.80 10.80 5.10
CA GLU A 150 8.69 11.71 5.86
C GLU A 150 9.88 10.97 6.48
N LYS A 151 9.63 9.81 7.12
CA LYS A 151 10.72 9.00 7.71
C LYS A 151 11.70 8.47 6.66
N ALA A 152 11.20 8.12 5.47
CA ALA A 152 12.05 7.70 4.37
C ALA A 152 12.91 8.86 3.85
N PHE A 153 12.36 10.07 3.83
CA PHE A 153 13.07 11.27 3.45
C PHE A 153 14.14 11.66 4.48
N GLU A 154 13.80 11.68 5.77
CA GLU A 154 14.75 11.95 6.86
C GLU A 154 15.93 10.99 6.84
N ALA A 155 15.66 9.68 6.74
CA ALA A 155 16.72 8.67 6.66
C ALA A 155 17.62 8.86 5.42
N ALA A 156 17.03 9.16 4.27
CA ALA A 156 17.81 9.43 3.05
C ALA A 156 18.65 10.72 3.19
N PHE A 157 18.11 11.73 3.89
CA PHE A 157 18.79 13.00 4.10
C PHE A 157 19.99 12.84 5.04
N GLU A 158 19.81 12.14 6.16
CA GLU A 158 20.90 11.81 7.09
C GLU A 158 21.99 10.99 6.39
N GLU A 159 21.61 9.99 5.59
CA GLU A 159 22.56 9.17 4.82
C GLU A 159 23.35 10.03 3.81
N ALA A 160 22.68 10.93 3.09
CA ALA A 160 23.33 11.82 2.13
C ALA A 160 24.30 12.81 2.80
N VAL A 161 23.91 13.34 3.96
CA VAL A 161 24.76 14.23 4.76
C VAL A 161 25.98 13.50 5.28
N ASN A 162 25.81 12.31 5.83
CA ASN A 162 26.92 11.48 6.33
C ASN A 162 27.87 11.11 5.19
N ALA A 163 27.34 10.70 4.03
CA ALA A 163 28.16 10.42 2.86
C ALA A 163 28.95 11.64 2.39
N ALA A 164 28.37 12.84 2.42
CA ALA A 164 29.07 14.07 2.09
C ALA A 164 30.15 14.43 3.13
N ALA A 165 29.85 14.25 4.42
CA ALA A 165 30.79 14.47 5.52
C ALA A 165 32.00 13.54 5.42
N ASP A 166 31.76 12.25 5.18
CA ASP A 166 32.80 11.23 5.06
C ASP A 166 33.68 11.44 3.82
N ALA A 167 33.06 11.84 2.69
CA ALA A 167 33.79 12.06 1.44
C ALA A 167 34.60 13.36 1.42
N THR A 168 34.12 14.40 2.11
CA THR A 168 34.77 15.73 2.13
C THR A 168 35.65 15.95 3.34
N THR A 169 35.44 15.20 4.43
CA THR A 169 36.09 15.39 5.74
C THR A 169 35.90 16.79 6.32
N LEU A 170 34.90 17.54 5.83
CA LEU A 170 34.60 18.91 6.24
C LEU A 170 33.45 18.92 7.27
N PRO A 171 33.40 19.92 8.15
CA PRO A 171 32.31 20.05 9.11
C PRO A 171 30.99 20.33 8.38
N VAL A 172 29.97 19.52 8.67
CA VAL A 172 28.60 19.73 8.20
C VAL A 172 27.96 20.84 9.01
N LEU A 173 27.39 21.84 8.32
CA LEU A 173 26.63 22.93 8.95
C LEU A 173 25.13 22.68 8.74
N MET A 174 24.45 22.25 9.80
CA MET A 174 22.99 22.15 9.87
C MET A 174 22.45 23.46 10.43
N GLY A 175 21.76 24.26 9.62
CA GLY A 175 21.13 25.50 10.08
C GLY A 175 19.99 25.21 11.07
N THR A 176 19.80 26.09 12.04
CA THR A 176 18.59 26.10 12.88
C THR A 176 17.52 27.01 12.27
N PRO A 177 16.23 26.67 12.37
CA PRO A 177 15.16 27.55 11.87
C PRO A 177 15.21 28.92 12.56
N GLU A 178 15.06 30.00 11.79
CA GLU A 178 14.79 31.32 12.39
C GLU A 178 13.41 31.26 13.05
N THR A 179 13.34 31.76 14.29
CA THR A 179 12.17 31.65 15.18
C THR A 179 11.01 32.51 14.70
#